data_AF-A0A959GLN2-F1
#
_entry.id   AF-A0A959GLN2-F1
#
_cell.length_a   1.000
_cell.length_b   1.000
_cell.length_c   1.000
_cell.angle_alpha   90.00
_cell.angle_beta   90.00
_cell.angle_gamma   90.00
#
_symmetry.space_group_name_H-M   'P 1'
#
loop_
_entity.id
_entity.type
_entity.pdbx_description
1 polymer ?
#
loop_
_entity_poly.entity_id
_entity_poly.type
_entity_poly.pdbx_seq_one_letter_code
_entity_poly.pdbx_strand_id
1 'polypeptide(L)'
;ARYNLMLGNLDAANAAANSVDLNSQSVFRFDNVVPNPVFRSSLITQNVYDVNENFGLSGALEPDPADGRIAFYLTPNTDSGKGFFTSDNAPVPVYLPGEMMLIKAEVAARQSKLNDAVAELDKVLTKTDDVFGVNAGLPGYSGAQTQDAVLQEIYRNRCIELFMSGMKLEDSRRFGRPGPTDANPERNRNFYPYPNVERDNNPDNTPGDPPV
;
A
#
# COMPACT_ATOMS: atom_id res chain seq x y z
N ALA A 1 -2.93 -4.95 -13.35
CA ALA A 1 -1.66 -5.31 -12.70
C ALA A 1 -1.87 -5.84 -11.28
N ARG A 2 -2.37 -5.01 -10.34
CA ARG A 2 -2.62 -5.34 -8.92
C ARG A 2 -3.24 -6.71 -8.68
N TYR A 3 -4.41 -6.97 -9.26
CA TYR A 3 -5.12 -8.25 -9.05
C TYR A 3 -4.36 -9.47 -9.56
N ASN A 4 -3.67 -9.35 -10.70
CA ASN A 4 -2.81 -10.44 -11.18
C ASN A 4 -1.68 -10.74 -10.20
N LEU A 5 -1.08 -9.70 -9.59
CA LEU A 5 -0.04 -9.89 -8.58
C LEU A 5 -0.59 -10.59 -7.33
N MET A 6 -1.78 -10.19 -6.86
CA MET A 6 -2.46 -10.81 -5.72
C MET A 6 -2.77 -12.30 -5.97
N LEU A 7 -3.13 -12.65 -7.21
CA LEU A 7 -3.37 -14.03 -7.63
C LEU A 7 -2.09 -14.83 -7.94
N GLY A 8 -0.90 -14.21 -7.84
CA GLY A 8 0.37 -14.85 -8.19
C GLY A 8 0.63 -14.98 -9.69
N ASN A 9 -0.18 -14.37 -10.56
CA ASN A 9 -0.03 -14.37 -12.01
C ASN A 9 1.03 -13.35 -12.44
N LEU A 10 2.31 -13.65 -12.16
CA LEU A 10 3.42 -12.70 -12.28
C LEU A 10 3.58 -12.09 -13.68
N ASP A 11 3.52 -12.90 -14.74
CA ASP A 11 3.70 -12.40 -16.11
C ASP A 11 2.56 -11.49 -16.54
N ALA A 12 1.31 -11.85 -16.20
CA ALA A 12 0.14 -11.03 -16.46
C ALA A 12 0.14 -9.74 -15.61
N ALA A 13 0.72 -9.79 -14.40
CA ALA A 13 0.90 -8.61 -13.57
C ALA A 13 1.89 -7.64 -14.21
N ASN A 14 3.04 -8.14 -14.67
CA ASN A 14 4.07 -7.35 -15.34
C ASN A 14 3.58 -6.76 -16.67
N ALA A 15 2.92 -7.57 -17.52
CA ALA A 15 2.36 -7.08 -18.78
C ALA A 15 1.35 -5.95 -18.55
N ALA A 16 0.44 -6.13 -17.60
CA ALA A 16 -0.55 -5.11 -17.26
C ALA A 16 0.04 -3.88 -16.55
N ALA A 17 1.18 -3.99 -15.86
CA ALA A 17 1.88 -2.84 -15.29
C ALA A 17 2.58 -2.02 -16.37
N ASN A 18 3.18 -2.69 -17.37
CA ASN A 18 3.86 -2.02 -18.49
C ASN A 18 2.88 -1.31 -19.46
N SER A 19 1.60 -1.67 -19.46
CA SER A 19 0.59 -1.00 -20.29
C SER A 19 0.05 0.29 -19.69
N VAL A 20 0.40 0.63 -18.46
CA VAL A 20 -0.08 1.84 -17.77
C VAL A 20 0.83 3.01 -18.12
N ASP A 21 0.23 4.11 -18.58
CA ASP A 21 0.92 5.40 -18.65
C ASP A 21 1.08 5.98 -17.24
N LEU A 22 2.33 6.17 -16.83
CA LEU A 22 2.70 6.65 -15.49
C LEU A 22 2.39 8.14 -15.27
N ASN A 23 2.06 8.89 -16.34
CA ASN A 23 1.61 10.28 -16.25
C ASN A 23 0.08 10.41 -16.22
N SER A 24 -0.64 9.31 -16.37
CA SER A 24 -2.10 9.32 -16.32
C SER A 24 -2.60 9.30 -14.87
N GLN A 25 -3.62 10.11 -14.59
CA GLN A 25 -4.29 10.16 -13.29
C GLN A 25 -5.66 9.48 -13.37
N SER A 26 -5.95 8.61 -12.40
CA SER A 26 -7.31 8.10 -12.15
C SER A 26 -7.67 8.34 -10.70
N VAL A 27 -8.77 9.05 -10.47
CA VAL A 27 -9.18 9.49 -9.13
C VAL A 27 -10.67 9.32 -8.91
N PHE A 28 -11.06 9.01 -7.67
CA PHE A 28 -12.39 9.30 -7.16
C PHE A 28 -12.49 10.81 -6.89
N ARG A 29 -13.55 11.42 -7.38
CA ARG A 29 -13.84 12.85 -7.20
C ARG A 29 -14.92 13.03 -6.15
N PHE A 30 -14.80 14.11 -5.38
CA PHE A 30 -15.69 14.46 -4.29
C PHE A 30 -16.14 15.91 -4.45
N ASP A 31 -17.29 16.22 -3.88
CA ASP A 31 -17.88 17.55 -3.87
C ASP A 31 -18.63 17.81 -2.55
N ASN A 32 -19.27 18.96 -2.41
CA ASN A 32 -19.96 19.31 -1.16
C ASN A 32 -21.19 18.43 -0.87
N VAL A 33 -21.71 17.67 -1.84
CA VAL A 33 -22.82 16.73 -1.67
C VAL A 33 -22.29 15.35 -1.27
N VAL A 34 -21.17 14.93 -1.86
CA VAL A 34 -20.46 13.68 -1.55
C VAL A 34 -19.03 14.03 -1.14
N PRO A 35 -18.81 14.51 0.10
CA PRO A 35 -17.50 14.95 0.54
C PRO A 35 -16.56 13.76 0.76
N ASN A 36 -15.26 14.04 0.72
CA ASN A 36 -14.21 13.06 0.98
C ASN A 36 -14.43 12.40 2.37
N PRO A 37 -14.74 11.09 2.40
CA PRO A 37 -15.22 10.46 3.62
C PRO A 37 -14.12 10.31 4.67
N VAL A 38 -12.86 10.07 4.25
CA VAL A 38 -11.73 9.90 5.18
C VAL A 38 -11.36 11.23 5.82
N PHE A 39 -11.37 12.32 5.05
CA PHE A 39 -11.16 13.67 5.58
C PHE A 39 -12.17 13.98 6.69
N ARG A 40 -13.46 13.69 6.44
CA ARG A 40 -14.53 14.01 7.38
C ARG A 40 -14.66 13.06 8.56
N SER A 41 -14.47 11.76 8.35
CA SER A 41 -14.60 10.77 9.42
C SER A 41 -13.43 10.83 10.40
N SER A 42 -12.26 11.25 9.93
CA SER A 42 -11.04 11.21 10.74
C SER A 42 -10.20 12.48 10.65
N LEU A 43 -9.59 12.80 9.52
CA LEU A 43 -8.41 13.68 9.56
C LEU A 43 -8.70 15.15 9.91
N ILE A 44 -9.93 15.63 9.76
CA ILE A 44 -10.31 16.97 10.25
C ILE A 44 -10.78 16.98 11.71
N THR A 45 -11.34 15.87 12.21
CA THR A 45 -11.95 15.82 13.56
C THR A 45 -11.11 15.06 14.58
N GLN A 46 -10.19 14.21 14.11
CA GLN A 46 -9.34 13.26 14.84
C GLN A 46 -10.11 12.42 15.87
N ASN A 47 -11.39 12.14 15.63
CA ASN A 47 -12.28 11.59 16.66
C ASN A 47 -12.44 10.06 16.60
N VAL A 48 -12.29 9.44 15.42
CA VAL A 48 -12.57 8.01 15.21
C VAL A 48 -11.29 7.17 15.11
N TYR A 49 -10.34 7.61 14.29
CA TYR A 49 -9.02 7.01 14.13
C TYR A 49 -8.01 8.06 13.64
N ASP A 50 -6.73 7.75 13.76
CA ASP A 50 -5.66 8.50 13.09
C ASP A 50 -4.62 7.52 12.54
N VAL A 51 -3.58 8.05 11.91
CA VAL A 51 -2.48 7.30 11.32
C VAL A 51 -1.44 6.90 12.37
N ASN A 52 -0.66 5.87 12.05
CA ASN A 52 0.61 5.63 12.72
C ASN A 52 1.69 6.41 11.99
N GLU A 53 2.49 7.19 12.71
CA GLU A 53 3.55 8.05 12.15
C GLU A 53 4.63 7.26 11.37
N ASN A 54 4.83 5.99 11.72
CA ASN A 54 5.77 5.09 11.03
C ASN A 54 5.09 4.25 9.93
N PHE A 55 3.89 4.65 9.47
CA PHE A 55 3.06 3.89 8.52
C PHE A 55 2.67 2.48 9.00
N GLY A 56 2.76 2.24 10.32
CA GLY A 56 2.60 0.93 10.94
C GLY A 56 3.72 -0.04 10.58
N LEU A 57 4.94 0.46 10.37
CA LEU A 57 6.15 -0.31 10.12
C LEU A 57 7.11 -0.19 11.30
N SER A 58 7.83 -1.26 11.62
CA SER A 58 8.73 -1.29 12.76
C SER A 58 9.98 -2.14 12.49
N GLY A 59 11.00 -1.98 13.32
CA GLY A 59 12.24 -2.74 13.25
C GLY A 59 12.91 -2.59 11.88
N ALA A 60 13.22 -3.71 11.23
CA ALA A 60 13.88 -3.69 9.92
C ALA A 60 12.99 -3.16 8.77
N LEU A 61 11.75 -2.73 9.04
CA LEU A 61 10.88 -2.06 8.07
C LEU A 61 10.68 -0.58 8.37
N GLU A 62 11.29 -0.05 9.42
CA GLU A 62 11.14 1.35 9.78
C GLU A 62 11.46 2.27 8.59
N PRO A 63 10.65 3.32 8.34
CA PRO A 63 10.90 4.26 7.25
C PRO A 63 12.22 5.00 7.44
N ASP A 64 12.87 5.35 6.33
CA ASP A 64 13.98 6.28 6.39
C ASP A 64 13.46 7.66 6.84
N PRO A 65 14.04 8.30 7.88
CA PRO A 65 13.62 9.62 8.33
C PRO A 65 13.73 10.71 7.26
N ALA A 66 14.55 10.52 6.23
CA ALA A 66 14.69 11.42 5.09
C ALA A 66 13.66 11.16 3.97
N ASP A 67 12.76 10.18 4.10
CA ASP A 67 11.77 9.86 3.08
C ASP A 67 10.77 11.01 2.92
N GLY A 68 10.76 11.63 1.73
CA GLY A 68 9.89 12.76 1.40
C GLY A 68 8.39 12.44 1.54
N ARG A 69 8.00 11.16 1.49
CA ARG A 69 6.60 10.75 1.67
C ARG A 69 6.11 10.92 3.10
N ILE A 70 7.01 11.06 4.09
CA ILE A 70 6.65 11.44 5.47
C ILE A 70 5.95 12.80 5.46
N ALA A 71 6.55 13.81 4.84
CA ALA A 71 5.96 15.15 4.73
C ALA A 71 4.69 15.19 3.84
N PHE A 72 4.57 14.25 2.91
CA PHE A 72 3.38 14.09 2.09
C PHE A 72 2.19 13.56 2.92
N TYR A 73 2.40 12.45 3.63
CA TYR A 73 1.33 11.71 4.31
C TYR A 73 1.02 12.21 5.71
N LEU A 74 1.93 12.92 6.37
CA LEU A 74 1.76 13.39 7.74
C LEU A 74 1.71 14.91 7.81
N THR A 75 1.07 15.44 8.84
CA THR A 75 1.16 16.85 9.21
C THR A 75 2.54 17.15 9.85
N PRO A 76 2.95 18.44 9.92
CA PRO A 76 4.11 18.82 10.73
C PRO A 76 4.00 18.26 12.17
N ASN A 77 5.15 17.93 12.76
CA ASN A 77 5.27 17.26 14.07
C ASN A 77 4.65 15.85 14.17
N THR A 78 4.27 15.24 13.03
CA THR A 78 3.72 13.88 12.95
C THR A 78 2.45 13.64 13.77
N ASP A 79 1.72 14.70 14.10
CA ASP A 79 0.53 14.65 14.98
C ASP A 79 -0.72 14.02 14.32
N SER A 80 -0.79 13.98 12.97
CA SER A 80 -1.93 13.42 12.22
C SER A 80 -1.58 13.04 10.78
N GLY A 81 -2.48 12.27 10.16
CA GLY A 81 -2.47 11.97 8.74
C GLY A 81 -3.00 13.10 7.87
N LYS A 82 -2.53 13.16 6.63
CA LYS A 82 -2.99 14.08 5.58
C LYS A 82 -3.08 13.37 4.24
N GLY A 83 -1.94 13.19 3.55
CA GLY A 83 -1.87 12.59 2.22
C GLY A 83 -2.87 13.23 1.24
N PHE A 84 -3.74 12.40 0.64
CA PHE A 84 -4.77 12.82 -0.32
C PHE A 84 -6.04 13.39 0.32
N PHE A 85 -6.14 13.43 1.65
CA PHE A 85 -7.37 13.71 2.39
C PHE A 85 -7.29 15.08 3.07
N THR A 86 -7.16 16.14 2.26
CA THR A 86 -6.88 17.50 2.74
C THR A 86 -8.10 18.43 2.83
N SER A 87 -9.19 18.07 2.16
CA SER A 87 -10.43 18.87 2.11
C SER A 87 -11.62 18.02 1.67
N ASP A 88 -12.83 18.56 1.82
CA ASP A 88 -14.07 17.90 1.38
C ASP A 88 -14.05 17.51 -0.10
N ASN A 89 -13.36 18.28 -0.95
CA ASN A 89 -13.34 18.05 -2.40
C ASN A 89 -12.02 17.43 -2.88
N ALA A 90 -11.12 17.06 -1.96
CA ALA A 90 -9.83 16.50 -2.31
C ALA A 90 -10.01 15.12 -2.99
N PRO A 91 -9.51 14.95 -4.23
CA PRO A 91 -9.66 13.70 -4.96
C PRO A 91 -8.77 12.60 -4.35
N VAL A 92 -9.22 11.35 -4.45
CA VAL A 92 -8.47 10.18 -3.95
C VAL A 92 -8.06 9.29 -5.12
N PRO A 93 -6.76 8.95 -5.28
CA PRO A 93 -6.29 8.15 -6.39
C PRO A 93 -6.79 6.70 -6.32
N VAL A 94 -7.15 6.14 -7.48
CA VAL A 94 -7.51 4.72 -7.63
C VAL A 94 -6.24 3.84 -7.63
N TYR A 95 -5.16 4.38 -8.21
CA TYR A 95 -3.83 3.80 -8.25
C TYR A 95 -2.80 4.92 -8.24
N LEU A 96 -1.56 4.58 -7.88
CA LEU A 96 -0.41 5.49 -7.98
C LEU A 96 0.59 4.96 -9.01
N PRO A 97 1.29 5.82 -9.77
CA PRO A 97 2.34 5.37 -10.69
C PRO A 97 3.42 4.54 -10.00
N GLY A 98 3.81 4.90 -8.78
CA GLY A 98 4.76 4.13 -7.98
C GLY A 98 4.26 2.72 -7.66
N GLU A 99 2.94 2.48 -7.63
CA GLU A 99 2.39 1.13 -7.51
C GLU A 99 2.83 0.24 -8.67
N MET A 100 2.77 0.75 -9.90
CA MET A 100 3.11 -0.03 -11.09
C MET A 100 4.60 -0.36 -11.11
N MET A 101 5.45 0.59 -10.71
CA MET A 101 6.89 0.36 -10.55
C MET A 101 7.17 -0.72 -9.50
N LEU A 102 6.51 -0.66 -8.34
CA LEU A 102 6.67 -1.66 -7.28
C LEU A 102 6.14 -3.04 -7.65
N ILE A 103 5.05 -3.11 -8.44
CA ILE A 103 4.56 -4.39 -8.99
C ILE A 103 5.64 -5.01 -9.89
N LYS A 104 6.25 -4.21 -10.78
CA LYS A 104 7.32 -4.69 -11.66
C LYS A 104 8.55 -5.14 -10.87
N ALA A 105 8.97 -4.35 -9.88
CA ALA A 105 10.07 -4.69 -8.97
C ALA A 105 9.81 -6.03 -8.27
N GLU A 106 8.59 -6.21 -7.76
CA GLU A 106 8.23 -7.43 -7.05
C GLU A 106 8.18 -8.66 -7.95
N VAL A 107 7.60 -8.52 -9.15
CA VAL A 107 7.59 -9.61 -10.14
C VAL A 107 9.03 -10.03 -10.47
N ALA A 108 9.90 -9.07 -10.76
CA ALA A 108 11.31 -9.34 -11.04
C ALA A 108 12.01 -10.03 -9.86
N ALA A 109 11.78 -9.55 -8.64
CA ALA A 109 12.36 -10.14 -7.44
C ALA A 109 11.89 -11.59 -7.26
N ARG A 110 10.59 -11.88 -7.42
CA ARG A 110 10.03 -13.24 -7.31
C ARG A 110 10.52 -14.19 -8.42
N GLN A 111 10.91 -13.65 -9.57
CA GLN A 111 11.56 -14.39 -10.66
C GLN A 111 13.09 -14.47 -10.51
N SER A 112 13.64 -14.06 -9.37
CA SER A 112 15.08 -14.02 -9.08
C SER A 112 15.90 -13.13 -10.04
N LYS A 113 15.26 -12.17 -10.70
CA LYS A 113 15.88 -11.14 -11.54
C LYS A 113 16.23 -9.91 -10.70
N LEU A 114 17.20 -10.06 -9.81
CA LEU A 114 17.47 -9.07 -8.76
C LEU A 114 17.93 -7.71 -9.29
N ASN A 115 18.76 -7.69 -10.33
CA ASN A 115 19.18 -6.42 -10.96
C ASN A 115 17.98 -5.64 -11.53
N ASP A 116 17.05 -6.34 -12.19
CA ASP A 116 15.84 -5.73 -12.75
C ASP A 116 14.90 -5.27 -11.62
N ALA A 117 14.81 -6.05 -10.54
CA ALA A 117 14.00 -5.72 -9.38
C ALA A 117 14.50 -4.44 -8.71
N VAL A 118 15.82 -4.33 -8.49
CA VAL A 118 16.46 -3.14 -7.92
C VAL A 118 16.31 -1.95 -8.86
N ALA A 119 16.47 -2.14 -10.17
CA ALA A 119 16.28 -1.05 -11.13
C ALA A 119 14.84 -0.49 -11.13
N GLU A 120 13.81 -1.31 -10.92
CA GLU A 120 12.43 -0.83 -10.79
C GLU A 120 12.15 -0.25 -9.39
N LEU A 121 12.73 -0.83 -8.33
CA LEU A 121 12.63 -0.30 -6.96
C LEU A 121 13.26 1.10 -6.85
N ASP A 122 14.43 1.29 -7.46
CA ASP A 122 15.18 2.56 -7.43
C ASP A 122 14.40 3.69 -8.09
N LYS A 123 13.52 3.41 -9.05
CA LYS A 123 12.61 4.43 -9.62
C LYS A 123 11.67 5.00 -8.57
N VAL A 124 11.26 4.20 -7.58
CA VAL A 124 10.39 4.66 -6.48
C VAL A 124 11.20 5.29 -5.35
N LEU A 125 12.38 4.76 -5.04
CA LEU A 125 13.25 5.35 -4.01
C LEU A 125 13.74 6.75 -4.42
N THR A 126 14.16 6.91 -5.68
CA THR A 126 14.85 8.12 -6.14
C THR A 126 13.93 9.19 -6.73
N LYS A 127 12.65 8.89 -6.99
CA LYS A 127 11.76 9.87 -7.63
C LYS A 127 11.55 11.10 -6.74
N THR A 128 11.59 12.25 -7.39
CA THR A 128 11.36 13.58 -6.81
C THR A 128 10.18 14.31 -7.47
N ASP A 129 9.64 13.73 -8.54
CA ASP A 129 8.50 14.26 -9.28
C ASP A 129 7.64 13.09 -9.78
N ASP A 130 6.37 13.10 -9.39
CA ASP A 130 5.36 12.21 -9.92
C ASP A 130 4.03 12.95 -10.00
N VAL A 131 3.10 12.39 -10.78
CA VAL A 131 1.84 13.06 -11.11
C VAL A 131 0.93 13.32 -9.89
N PHE A 132 1.21 12.72 -8.74
CA PHE A 132 0.44 12.88 -7.50
C PHE A 132 1.25 13.55 -6.38
N GLY A 133 2.52 13.88 -6.61
CA GLY A 133 3.45 14.44 -5.63
C GLY A 133 3.94 13.44 -4.57
N VAL A 134 3.79 12.13 -4.78
CA VAL A 134 4.21 11.10 -3.82
C VAL A 134 5.68 10.77 -4.06
N ASN A 135 6.60 11.50 -3.47
CA ASN A 135 8.02 11.41 -3.81
C ASN A 135 8.88 11.02 -2.61
N ALA A 136 9.68 9.96 -2.76
CA ALA A 136 10.59 9.51 -1.70
C ALA A 136 11.86 10.35 -1.64
N GLY A 137 12.48 10.65 -2.79
CA GLY A 137 13.71 11.47 -2.85
C GLY A 137 14.91 10.86 -2.11
N LEU A 138 14.93 9.54 -1.94
CA LEU A 138 15.97 8.79 -1.25
C LEU A 138 17.09 8.34 -2.22
N PRO A 139 18.26 7.94 -1.69
CA PRO A 139 19.25 7.19 -2.47
C PRO A 139 18.67 5.86 -2.98
N GLY A 140 19.26 5.34 -4.07
CA GLY A 140 18.94 3.99 -4.55
C GLY A 140 19.32 2.90 -3.55
N TYR A 141 18.75 1.71 -3.73
CA TYR A 141 18.93 0.57 -2.85
C TYR A 141 20.40 0.14 -2.77
N SER A 142 20.92 0.10 -1.54
CA SER A 142 22.31 -0.28 -1.23
C SER A 142 22.40 -1.51 -0.33
N GLY A 143 21.29 -2.21 -0.11
CA GLY A 143 21.23 -3.41 0.72
C GLY A 143 21.77 -4.66 0.02
N ALA A 144 21.62 -5.80 0.70
CA ALA A 144 22.07 -7.09 0.18
C ALA A 144 21.33 -7.46 -1.11
N GLN A 145 22.06 -7.97 -2.09
CA GLN A 145 21.51 -8.47 -3.36
C GLN A 145 20.98 -9.91 -3.20
N THR A 146 20.06 -10.11 -2.25
CA THR A 146 19.32 -11.36 -2.05
C THR A 146 17.84 -11.13 -2.31
N GLN A 147 17.14 -12.19 -2.72
CA GLN A 147 15.70 -12.11 -2.98
C GLN A 147 14.92 -11.62 -1.76
N ASP A 148 15.24 -12.12 -0.57
CA ASP A 148 14.58 -11.73 0.67
C ASP A 148 14.80 -10.26 1.03
N ALA A 149 16.04 -9.77 0.91
CA ALA A 149 16.36 -8.38 1.24
C ALA A 149 15.71 -7.39 0.27
N VAL A 150 15.67 -7.73 -1.03
CA VAL A 150 15.00 -6.92 -2.05
C VAL A 150 13.48 -6.96 -1.86
N LEU A 151 12.89 -8.12 -1.58
CA LEU A 151 11.45 -8.24 -1.30
C LEU A 151 11.05 -7.49 -0.03
N GLN A 152 11.89 -7.50 1.00
CA GLN A 152 11.65 -6.72 2.22
C GLN A 152 11.63 -5.22 1.93
N GLU A 153 12.58 -4.72 1.14
CA GLU A 153 12.60 -3.30 0.76
C GLU A 153 11.42 -2.93 -0.15
N ILE A 154 11.04 -3.80 -1.08
CA ILE A 154 9.83 -3.63 -1.88
C ILE A 154 8.59 -3.57 -0.99
N TYR A 155 8.46 -4.46 0.00
CA TYR A 155 7.33 -4.43 0.94
C TYR A 155 7.28 -3.12 1.74
N ARG A 156 8.43 -2.66 2.26
CA ARG A 156 8.55 -1.37 2.94
C ARG A 156 8.01 -0.25 2.06
N ASN A 157 8.53 -0.15 0.84
CA ASN A 157 8.16 0.91 -0.09
C ASN A 157 6.71 0.78 -0.57
N ARG A 158 6.15 -0.42 -0.70
CA ARG A 158 4.72 -0.61 -0.97
C ARG A 158 3.84 -0.07 0.16
N CYS A 159 4.22 -0.30 1.41
CA CYS A 159 3.47 0.20 2.55
C CYS A 159 3.48 1.74 2.64
N ILE A 160 4.63 2.37 2.34
CA ILE A 160 4.79 3.82 2.37
C ILE A 160 4.12 4.47 1.15
N GLU A 161 4.43 3.98 -0.06
CA GLU A 161 3.89 4.50 -1.32
C GLU A 161 2.37 4.42 -1.39
N LEU A 162 1.78 3.35 -0.85
CA LEU A 162 0.34 3.09 -0.89
C LEU A 162 -0.33 3.38 0.46
N PHE A 163 0.28 4.22 1.29
CA PHE A 163 -0.24 4.50 2.62
C PHE A 163 -1.69 5.03 2.53
N MET A 164 -2.54 4.56 3.45
CA MET A 164 -3.98 4.88 3.51
C MET A 164 -4.83 4.46 2.28
N SER A 165 -4.30 3.63 1.38
CA SER A 165 -5.07 3.09 0.23
C SER A 165 -5.90 1.83 0.55
N GLY A 166 -5.75 1.27 1.76
CA GLY A 166 -6.38 0.00 2.15
C GLY A 166 -5.71 -1.27 1.60
N MET A 167 -4.58 -1.16 0.89
CA MET A 167 -3.92 -2.32 0.26
C MET A 167 -3.04 -3.15 1.21
N LYS A 168 -2.70 -2.62 2.41
CA LYS A 168 -1.72 -3.23 3.32
C LYS A 168 -2.10 -4.63 3.81
N LEU A 169 -3.39 -4.93 4.00
CA LEU A 169 -3.81 -6.25 4.48
C LEU A 169 -3.50 -7.36 3.47
N GLU A 170 -3.68 -7.10 2.18
CA GLU A 170 -3.35 -8.05 1.13
C GLU A 170 -1.83 -8.19 0.98
N ASP A 171 -1.10 -7.09 0.97
CA ASP A 171 0.37 -7.13 0.91
C ASP A 171 0.95 -7.85 2.14
N SER A 172 0.42 -7.60 3.33
CA SER A 172 0.82 -8.27 4.58
C SER A 172 0.69 -9.80 4.46
N ARG A 173 -0.44 -10.31 3.93
CA ARG A 173 -0.63 -11.75 3.70
C ARG A 173 0.33 -12.29 2.64
N ARG A 174 0.46 -11.58 1.52
CA ARG A 174 1.25 -12.00 0.35
C ARG A 174 2.76 -11.97 0.58
N PHE A 175 3.24 -11.12 1.48
CA PHE A 175 4.63 -11.09 1.95
C PHE A 175 4.87 -11.95 3.19
N GLY A 176 3.88 -12.75 3.62
CA GLY A 176 4.04 -13.66 4.76
C GLY A 176 4.33 -12.95 6.07
N ARG A 177 3.81 -11.72 6.25
CA ARG A 177 3.94 -10.99 7.53
C ARG A 177 3.19 -11.72 8.64
N PRO A 178 3.61 -11.57 9.91
CA PRO A 178 2.97 -12.23 11.05
C PRO A 178 1.46 -12.06 11.06
N GLY A 179 0.77 -13.19 10.96
CA GLY A 179 -0.67 -13.30 11.07
C GLY A 179 -1.13 -13.34 12.53
N PRO A 180 -2.44 -13.45 12.75
CA PRO A 180 -3.05 -13.33 14.08
C PRO A 180 -2.67 -14.46 15.05
N THR A 181 -2.24 -15.61 14.55
CA THR A 181 -1.78 -16.75 15.35
C THR A 181 -0.27 -16.80 15.53
N ASP A 182 0.47 -15.87 14.91
CA ASP A 182 1.93 -15.82 14.98
C ASP A 182 2.41 -14.96 16.15
N ALA A 183 3.68 -15.09 16.51
CA ALA A 183 4.30 -14.18 17.47
C ALA A 183 4.38 -12.76 16.88
N ASN A 184 4.04 -11.75 17.68
CA ASN A 184 3.98 -10.33 17.27
C ASN A 184 3.07 -10.10 16.05
N PRO A 185 1.77 -10.40 16.15
CA PRO A 185 0.85 -10.31 15.02
C PRO A 185 0.75 -8.87 14.48
N GLU A 186 0.88 -8.71 13.16
CA GLU A 186 0.70 -7.40 12.49
C GLU A 186 -0.75 -7.17 12.03
N ARG A 187 -1.59 -8.21 12.13
CA ARG A 187 -3.01 -8.17 11.80
C ARG A 187 -3.80 -9.08 12.74
N ASN A 188 -5.03 -8.70 13.03
CA ASN A 188 -5.93 -9.44 13.92
C ASN A 188 -6.71 -10.55 13.21
N ARG A 189 -6.82 -10.52 11.88
CA ARG A 189 -7.51 -11.50 11.04
C ARG A 189 -6.89 -11.59 9.66
N ASN A 190 -6.96 -12.76 9.03
CA ASN A 190 -6.63 -12.92 7.62
C ASN A 190 -7.80 -12.58 6.68
N PHE A 191 -9.04 -12.85 7.11
CA PHE A 191 -10.26 -12.61 6.35
C PHE A 191 -11.40 -12.22 7.30
N TYR A 192 -12.38 -11.49 6.78
CA TYR A 192 -13.60 -11.20 7.53
C TYR A 192 -14.53 -12.43 7.56
N PRO A 193 -15.30 -12.61 8.64
CA PRO A 193 -16.34 -13.63 8.67
C PRO A 193 -17.44 -13.30 7.65
N TYR A 194 -18.20 -14.32 7.24
CA TYR A 194 -19.37 -14.11 6.41
C TYR A 194 -20.45 -13.37 7.20
N PRO A 195 -21.19 -12.42 6.58
CA PRO A 195 -22.23 -11.68 7.27
C PRO A 195 -23.32 -12.59 7.83
N ASN A 196 -23.83 -12.28 9.04
CA ASN A 196 -24.92 -13.04 9.64
C ASN A 196 -26.16 -13.09 8.73
N VAL A 197 -26.45 -12.01 8.02
CA VAL A 197 -27.56 -11.95 7.06
C VAL A 197 -27.43 -12.98 5.92
N GLU A 198 -26.22 -13.28 5.45
CA GLU A 198 -26.01 -14.35 4.46
C GLU A 198 -26.20 -15.72 5.11
N ARG A 199 -25.65 -15.91 6.31
CA ARG A 199 -25.78 -17.18 7.03
C ARG A 199 -27.23 -17.54 7.34
N ASP A 200 -28.02 -16.55 7.73
CA ASP A 200 -29.41 -16.75 8.14
C ASP A 200 -30.34 -16.96 6.93
N ASN A 201 -30.09 -16.27 5.81
CA ASN A 201 -30.98 -16.31 4.64
C ASN A 201 -30.52 -17.25 3.53
N ASN A 202 -29.23 -17.65 3.52
CA ASN A 202 -28.62 -18.49 2.50
C ASN A 202 -27.70 -19.57 3.14
N PRO A 203 -28.20 -20.36 4.11
CA PRO A 203 -27.37 -21.25 4.92
C PRO A 203 -26.69 -22.35 4.10
N ASP A 204 -27.35 -22.85 3.06
CA ASP A 204 -26.83 -23.96 2.25
C ASP A 204 -25.64 -23.55 1.35
N ASN A 205 -25.53 -22.26 1.01
CA ASN A 205 -24.45 -21.74 0.17
C ASN A 205 -23.43 -20.88 0.92
N THR A 206 -23.70 -20.49 2.17
CA THR A 206 -22.78 -19.67 2.97
C THR A 206 -21.74 -20.57 3.65
N PRO A 207 -20.45 -20.46 3.31
CA PRO A 207 -19.43 -21.28 3.92
C PRO A 207 -19.25 -20.98 5.42
N GLY A 208 -18.52 -21.89 6.10
CA GLY A 208 -18.03 -21.62 7.45
C GLY A 208 -17.09 -20.41 7.46
N ASP A 209 -17.04 -19.70 8.58
CA ASP A 209 -16.18 -18.53 8.70
C ASP A 209 -14.70 -18.88 8.49
N PRO A 210 -13.94 -18.00 7.83
CA PRO A 210 -12.49 -18.16 7.78
C PRO A 210 -11.90 -18.22 9.19
N PRO A 211 -10.79 -18.96 9.38
CA PRO A 211 -10.04 -18.90 10.62
C PRO A 211 -9.61 -17.46 10.91
N VAL A 212 -9.53 -17.13 12.20
CA VAL A 212 -8.95 -15.87 12.67
C VAL A 212 -7.50 -15.81 12.18
#